data_AF-A0AAD6TVP5-F1
#
_entry.id   AF-A0AAD6TVP5-F1
#
_cell.length_a   1.000
_cell.length_b   1.000
_cell.length_c   1.000
_cell.angle_alpha   90.00
_cell.angle_beta   90.00
_cell.angle_gamma   90.00
#
_symmetry.space_group_name_H-M   'P 1'
#
loop_
_entity.id
_entity.type
_entity.pdbx_description
1 polymer ?
#
loop_
_entity_poly.entity_id
_entity_poly.type
_entity_poly.pdbx_seq_one_letter_code
_entity_poly.pdbx_strand_id
1 'polypeptide(L)'
;MPFAIFPSVVVFLLSNIRLACALSAQTFEPPSTGPLVQTANYTTFSTDSLQDATVVKGKAFDRIIQVWFENTDFDTTASTPFFEELAKQGVLFTNYLATTHPSQPNYVAALGGDFFGMHDDNMYHIPSNISTVIDLLEDKGVTWATYQENMPEVGFYGSSFKAPNYGNPSAAPYTYYYRKHNPPIIFDSISQDEARAKYVRTFNDFANDVVNGTLPQWVFVTPNIINDAHDTHVDFAAEFLEYWLVPLLNDTRVNSDRTLILLTFDENDTHAIENTVFTVALGGAVPRELRGTKDDTLYTHYSSISTVEANWGLGSLGRQDTNATVSNVLSFVAEKTGYKNVHVPVDQFPQYNLSGIFPGALNAKAFVPFAAPNLTAVGAGGGPVFLRPGLNTSLTPESLPPPVNLNAQNSTTPWQISPRTTSGKNLIPCAGRKCP
;
A
#
# COMPACT_ATOMS: atom_id res chain seq x y z
N MET A 1 -61.38 -48.97 -41.59
CA MET A 1 -60.22 -49.81 -41.26
C MET A 1 -59.04 -49.34 -42.12
N PRO A 2 -57.84 -49.06 -41.60
CA PRO A 2 -57.40 -48.68 -40.25
C PRO A 2 -56.98 -47.19 -40.17
N PHE A 3 -57.09 -46.59 -38.98
CA PHE A 3 -56.49 -45.28 -38.67
C PHE A 3 -55.07 -45.51 -38.15
N ALA A 4 -54.11 -44.78 -38.71
CA ALA A 4 -52.71 -44.79 -38.27
C ALA A 4 -52.55 -43.99 -36.97
N ILE A 5 -51.89 -44.59 -35.98
CA ILE A 5 -51.55 -44.01 -34.69
C ILE A 5 -50.24 -43.21 -34.86
N PHE A 6 -50.28 -41.89 -34.68
CA PHE A 6 -49.09 -41.08 -34.47
C PHE A 6 -48.76 -41.05 -32.97
N PRO A 7 -47.52 -41.32 -32.54
CA PRO A 7 -47.15 -41.15 -31.14
C PRO A 7 -47.02 -39.66 -30.82
N SER A 8 -47.76 -39.22 -29.81
CA SER A 8 -47.62 -37.89 -29.21
C SER A 8 -46.27 -37.79 -28.52
N VAL A 9 -45.40 -36.90 -29.01
CA VAL A 9 -44.17 -36.50 -28.32
C VAL A 9 -44.58 -35.64 -27.13
N VAL A 10 -44.49 -36.19 -25.93
CA VAL A 10 -44.58 -35.45 -24.68
C VAL A 10 -43.25 -34.72 -24.49
N VAL A 11 -43.23 -33.42 -24.78
CA VAL A 11 -42.10 -32.55 -24.41
C VAL A 11 -42.20 -32.32 -22.90
N PHE A 12 -41.37 -33.02 -22.13
CA PHE A 12 -41.09 -32.64 -20.75
C PHE A 12 -40.30 -31.32 -20.77
N LEU A 13 -40.95 -30.22 -20.44
CA LEU A 13 -40.24 -29.03 -19.98
C LEU A 13 -39.59 -29.39 -18.64
N LEU A 14 -38.31 -29.76 -18.69
CA LEU A 14 -37.42 -29.72 -17.53
C LEU A 14 -37.30 -28.26 -17.11
N SER A 15 -38.06 -27.87 -16.09
CA SER A 15 -37.77 -26.66 -15.33
C SER A 15 -36.39 -26.85 -14.70
N ASN A 16 -35.37 -26.26 -15.32
CA ASN A 16 -34.09 -26.03 -14.68
C ASN A 16 -34.32 -25.03 -13.54
N ILE A 17 -34.75 -25.51 -12.37
CA ILE A 17 -34.57 -24.79 -11.13
C ILE A 17 -33.05 -24.74 -10.94
N ARG A 18 -32.43 -23.65 -11.38
CA ARG A 18 -31.10 -23.32 -10.91
C ARG A 18 -31.25 -23.15 -9.41
N LEU A 19 -30.68 -24.07 -8.65
CA LEU A 19 -30.34 -23.81 -7.27
C LEU A 19 -29.33 -22.65 -7.34
N ALA A 20 -29.83 -21.42 -7.22
CA ALA A 20 -28.99 -20.32 -6.84
C ALA A 20 -28.50 -20.69 -5.45
N CYS A 21 -27.27 -21.22 -5.34
CA CYS A 21 -26.52 -21.01 -4.10
C CYS A 21 -26.46 -19.49 -3.97
N ALA A 22 -27.29 -18.94 -3.10
CA ALA A 22 -26.99 -17.63 -2.54
C ALA A 22 -25.61 -17.79 -1.92
N LEU A 23 -24.58 -17.23 -2.54
CA LEU A 23 -23.35 -16.93 -1.82
C LEU A 23 -23.84 -16.08 -0.64
N SER A 24 -23.69 -16.59 0.59
CA SER A 24 -23.88 -15.74 1.75
C SER A 24 -22.87 -14.62 1.59
N ALA A 25 -23.34 -13.37 1.48
CA ALA A 25 -22.45 -12.23 1.62
C ALA A 25 -21.68 -12.39 2.92
N GLN A 26 -20.37 -12.17 2.88
CA GLN A 26 -19.54 -12.22 4.08
C GLN A 26 -19.98 -11.08 5.00
N THR A 27 -20.26 -11.39 6.26
CA THR A 27 -20.58 -10.38 7.28
C THR A 27 -19.32 -10.03 8.04
N PHE A 28 -19.12 -8.76 8.37
CA PHE A 28 -18.00 -8.37 9.19
C PHE A 28 -18.13 -8.98 10.59
N GLU A 29 -17.03 -9.53 11.07
CA GLU A 29 -16.91 -10.02 12.44
C GLU A 29 -15.64 -9.38 13.03
N PRO A 30 -15.74 -8.65 14.15
CA PRO A 30 -14.57 -8.02 14.73
C PRO A 30 -13.58 -9.11 15.18
N PRO A 31 -12.29 -9.00 14.81
CA PRO A 31 -11.29 -10.02 15.13
C PRO A 31 -11.00 -10.12 16.64
N SER A 32 -11.31 -9.08 17.42
CA SER A 32 -11.24 -9.08 18.89
C SER A 32 -12.26 -8.09 19.49
N THR A 33 -12.17 -7.85 20.81
CA THR A 33 -13.04 -6.87 21.49
C THR A 33 -12.65 -5.42 21.26
N GLY A 34 -11.50 -5.17 20.60
CA GLY A 34 -11.07 -3.82 20.23
C GLY A 34 -9.70 -3.81 19.55
N PRO A 35 -9.35 -2.72 18.84
CA PRO A 35 -8.17 -2.69 17.96
C PRO A 35 -6.82 -2.89 18.66
N LEU A 36 -6.78 -2.68 19.98
CA LEU A 36 -5.57 -2.83 20.81
C LEU A 36 -5.60 -4.10 21.68
N VAL A 37 -6.54 -5.01 21.42
CA VAL A 37 -6.61 -6.33 22.07
C VAL A 37 -6.09 -7.37 21.09
N GLN A 38 -4.98 -8.01 21.45
CA GLN A 38 -4.41 -9.08 20.64
C GLN A 38 -5.38 -10.25 20.50
N THR A 39 -5.28 -10.97 19.38
CA THR A 39 -6.17 -12.09 19.05
C THR A 39 -5.51 -13.10 18.13
N ALA A 40 -5.95 -14.36 18.25
CA ALA A 40 -5.58 -15.42 17.33
C ALA A 40 -6.25 -15.29 15.95
N ASN A 41 -7.28 -14.46 15.82
CA ASN A 41 -7.97 -14.20 14.55
C ASN A 41 -7.11 -13.39 13.58
N TYR A 42 -6.17 -12.58 14.09
CA TYR A 42 -5.13 -11.97 13.27
C TYR A 42 -4.13 -13.06 12.89
N THR A 43 -3.19 -13.38 13.76
CA THR A 43 -2.25 -14.50 13.63
C THR A 43 -1.74 -14.87 15.03
N THR A 44 -0.48 -15.25 15.16
CA THR A 44 0.14 -15.56 16.45
C THR A 44 0.20 -14.31 17.33
N PHE A 45 -0.04 -14.49 18.63
CA PHE A 45 0.17 -13.43 19.62
C PHE A 45 1.62 -12.94 19.60
N SER A 46 1.80 -11.62 19.75
CA SER A 46 3.10 -11.01 19.89
C SER A 46 3.41 -10.74 21.37
N THR A 47 4.66 -10.98 21.75
CA THR A 47 5.21 -10.55 23.04
C THR A 47 6.29 -9.49 22.87
N ASP A 48 6.56 -9.10 21.63
CA ASP A 48 7.58 -8.12 21.28
C ASP A 48 6.95 -6.73 21.14
N SER A 49 7.78 -5.71 21.33
CA SER A 49 7.43 -4.34 21.06
C SER A 49 8.68 -3.58 20.65
N LEU A 50 8.50 -2.58 19.79
CA LEU A 50 9.59 -1.68 19.44
C LEU A 50 10.10 -0.96 20.69
N GLN A 51 11.40 -0.67 20.70
CA GLN A 51 12.08 -0.12 21.89
C GLN A 51 12.40 1.37 21.75
N ASP A 52 12.40 1.89 20.53
CA ASP A 52 12.72 3.29 20.27
C ASP A 52 11.44 4.14 20.25
N ALA A 53 11.25 4.89 21.33
CA ALA A 53 10.17 5.89 21.46
C ALA A 53 10.65 7.32 21.16
N THR A 54 11.84 7.48 20.57
CA THR A 54 12.38 8.80 20.22
C THR A 54 11.49 9.47 19.18
N VAL A 55 11.24 10.77 19.38
CA VAL A 55 10.42 11.58 18.47
C VAL A 55 11.26 12.70 17.88
N VAL A 56 11.52 12.61 16.58
CA VAL A 56 12.06 13.69 15.76
C VAL A 56 10.92 14.65 15.39
N LYS A 57 10.94 15.86 15.93
CA LYS A 57 9.88 16.85 15.66
C LYS A 57 9.83 17.22 14.18
N GLY A 58 8.64 17.11 13.60
CA GLY A 58 8.38 17.58 12.24
C GLY A 58 7.73 18.97 12.24
N LYS A 59 7.77 19.63 11.09
CA LYS A 59 7.26 21.00 10.92
C LYS A 59 5.73 21.08 11.02
N ALA A 60 5.02 20.11 10.44
CA ALA A 60 3.56 20.08 10.34
C ALA A 60 2.91 18.96 11.15
N PHE A 61 3.57 17.81 11.31
CA PHE A 61 3.18 16.71 12.21
C PHE A 61 4.42 16.01 12.81
N ASP A 62 4.25 15.29 13.91
CA ASP A 62 5.32 14.46 14.52
C ASP A 62 5.15 12.97 14.19
N ARG A 63 3.94 12.55 13.78
CA ARG A 63 3.65 11.19 13.34
C ARG A 63 2.72 11.23 12.13
N ILE A 64 2.96 10.35 11.16
CA ILE A 64 2.04 10.05 10.06
C ILE A 64 1.68 8.56 10.08
N ILE A 65 0.39 8.26 9.99
CA ILE A 65 -0.15 6.90 9.84
C ILE A 65 -0.87 6.84 8.50
N GLN A 66 -0.37 6.02 7.59
CA GLN A 66 -0.94 5.81 6.28
C GLN A 66 -1.71 4.50 6.31
N VAL A 67 -2.99 4.52 5.96
CA VAL A 67 -3.85 3.33 5.93
C VAL A 67 -4.30 3.13 4.50
N TRP A 68 -3.86 2.03 3.89
CA TRP A 68 -4.09 1.73 2.49
C TRP A 68 -5.11 0.61 2.35
N PHE A 69 -6.22 0.95 1.71
CA PHE A 69 -7.25 0.03 1.26
C PHE A 69 -7.02 -0.33 -0.20
N GLU A 70 -7.78 -1.28 -0.69
CA GLU A 70 -7.66 -1.83 -2.02
C GLU A 70 -8.82 -1.38 -2.91
N ASN A 71 -8.49 -1.26 -4.19
CA ASN A 71 -9.26 -0.78 -5.32
C ASN A 71 -10.77 -0.62 -5.14
N THR A 72 -11.18 0.65 -5.14
CA THR A 72 -12.57 1.03 -5.32
C THR A 72 -12.65 2.42 -5.94
N ASP A 73 -13.62 2.63 -6.82
CA ASP A 73 -13.88 3.93 -7.44
C ASP A 73 -14.15 5.03 -6.39
N PHE A 74 -13.58 6.22 -6.61
CA PHE A 74 -13.76 7.38 -5.73
C PHE A 74 -15.24 7.64 -5.42
N ASP A 75 -16.10 7.70 -6.43
CA ASP A 75 -17.52 8.04 -6.26
C ASP A 75 -18.28 6.99 -5.44
N THR A 76 -17.95 5.70 -5.60
CA THR A 76 -18.53 4.60 -4.83
C THR A 76 -18.16 4.74 -3.35
N THR A 77 -16.88 4.98 -3.06
CA THR A 77 -16.42 5.17 -1.68
C THR A 77 -16.97 6.47 -1.09
N ALA A 78 -16.87 7.58 -1.81
CA ALA A 78 -17.26 8.91 -1.35
C ALA A 78 -18.77 9.07 -1.13
N SER A 79 -19.60 8.23 -1.73
CA SER A 79 -21.06 8.20 -1.53
C SER A 79 -21.52 7.21 -0.44
N THR A 80 -20.60 6.45 0.13
CA THR A 80 -20.89 5.55 1.25
C THR A 80 -21.05 6.37 2.54
N PRO A 81 -22.16 6.23 3.31
CA PRO A 81 -22.45 7.10 4.45
C PRO A 81 -21.33 7.22 5.48
N PHE A 82 -20.63 6.12 5.77
CA PHE A 82 -19.49 6.14 6.70
C PHE A 82 -18.36 7.04 6.19
N PHE A 83 -17.96 6.91 4.92
CA PHE A 83 -16.87 7.69 4.33
C PHE A 83 -17.26 9.16 4.14
N GLU A 84 -18.54 9.45 3.85
CA GLU A 84 -19.07 10.82 3.86
C GLU A 84 -18.90 11.49 5.24
N GLU A 85 -19.24 10.79 6.32
CA GLU A 85 -19.06 11.29 7.68
C GLU A 85 -17.58 11.37 8.08
N LEU A 86 -16.75 10.42 7.62
CA LEU A 86 -15.32 10.43 7.86
C LEU A 86 -14.67 11.65 7.19
N ALA A 87 -15.04 11.98 5.95
CA ALA A 87 -14.55 13.16 5.24
C ALA A 87 -14.86 14.47 5.99
N LYS A 88 -15.98 14.55 6.72
CA LYS A 88 -16.32 15.73 7.55
C LYS A 88 -15.36 15.94 8.73
N GLN A 89 -14.63 14.90 9.15
CA GLN A 89 -13.66 14.98 10.24
C GLN A 89 -12.26 15.45 9.78
N GLY A 90 -12.04 15.53 8.47
CA GLY A 90 -10.72 15.74 7.87
C GLY A 90 -10.73 16.65 6.64
N VAL A 91 -9.72 16.51 5.79
CA VAL A 91 -9.66 17.15 4.46
C VAL A 91 -9.78 16.06 3.42
N LEU A 92 -10.80 16.12 2.57
CA LEU A 92 -10.98 15.19 1.45
C LEU A 92 -10.18 15.69 0.23
N PHE A 93 -9.32 14.85 -0.32
CA PHE A 93 -8.58 15.15 -1.55
C PHE A 93 -9.37 14.63 -2.75
N THR A 94 -9.85 15.53 -3.60
CA THR A 94 -10.74 15.20 -4.73
C THR A 94 -9.96 14.87 -6.01
N ASN A 95 -8.71 15.33 -6.10
CA ASN A 95 -7.79 15.11 -7.22
C ASN A 95 -6.58 14.29 -6.78
N TYR A 96 -6.79 13.24 -5.98
CA TYR A 96 -5.76 12.29 -5.59
C TYR A 96 -5.78 11.10 -6.56
N LEU A 97 -4.75 11.00 -7.40
CA LEU A 97 -4.63 9.94 -8.41
C LEU A 97 -3.72 8.81 -7.92
N ALA A 98 -4.14 7.58 -8.08
CA ALA A 98 -3.22 6.46 -8.06
C ALA A 98 -2.25 6.53 -9.25
N THR A 99 -1.16 5.78 -9.19
CA THR A 99 -0.03 5.95 -10.13
C THR A 99 -0.11 5.06 -11.35
N THR A 100 -0.80 3.92 -11.27
CA THR A 100 -1.01 2.99 -12.39
C THR A 100 -1.98 1.87 -11.97
N HIS A 101 -2.11 0.85 -12.82
CA HIS A 101 -2.71 -0.45 -12.50
C HIS A 101 -1.73 -1.60 -12.78
N PRO A 102 -1.77 -2.72 -12.04
CA PRO A 102 -2.65 -3.04 -10.89
C PRO A 102 -2.08 -2.57 -9.52
N SER A 103 -2.62 -3.08 -8.42
CA SER A 103 -2.29 -2.79 -7.01
C SER A 103 -0.78 -2.69 -6.72
N GLN A 104 0.01 -3.75 -6.98
CA GLN A 104 1.40 -3.85 -6.49
C GLN A 104 2.31 -2.69 -6.94
N PRO A 105 2.30 -2.25 -8.22
CA PRO A 105 2.95 -1.02 -8.65
C PRO A 105 2.72 0.21 -7.77
N ASN A 106 1.50 0.43 -7.28
CA ASN A 106 1.14 1.61 -6.47
C ASN A 106 1.82 1.57 -5.09
N TYR A 107 1.86 0.40 -4.45
CA TYR A 107 2.60 0.18 -3.20
C TYR A 107 4.12 0.40 -3.39
N VAL A 108 4.68 -0.08 -4.51
CA VAL A 108 6.10 0.12 -4.83
C VAL A 108 6.39 1.60 -5.12
N ALA A 109 5.52 2.29 -5.83
CA ALA A 109 5.62 3.73 -6.09
C ALA A 109 5.61 4.57 -4.81
N ALA A 110 4.74 4.24 -3.84
CA ALA A 110 4.63 4.94 -2.56
C ALA A 110 5.83 4.75 -1.62
N LEU A 111 6.62 3.69 -1.80
CA LEU A 111 7.83 3.46 -0.99
C LEU A 111 9.12 3.86 -1.73
N GLY A 112 9.18 3.59 -3.04
CA GLY A 112 10.37 3.72 -3.86
C GLY A 112 10.41 4.97 -4.76
N GLY A 113 9.31 5.73 -4.88
CA GLY A 113 9.24 6.90 -5.77
C GLY A 113 9.22 6.57 -7.26
N ASP A 114 9.03 5.29 -7.62
CA ASP A 114 8.88 4.75 -8.97
C ASP A 114 8.33 3.31 -8.86
N PHE A 115 7.55 2.85 -9.82
CA PHE A 115 7.10 1.46 -9.95
C PHE A 115 7.99 0.60 -10.86
N PHE A 116 9.05 1.17 -11.44
CA PHE A 116 10.10 0.48 -12.20
C PHE A 116 9.60 -0.35 -13.38
N GLY A 117 8.55 0.14 -14.03
CA GLY A 117 7.87 -0.49 -15.17
C GLY A 117 7.01 -1.71 -14.80
N MET A 118 6.83 -1.99 -13.50
CA MET A 118 5.90 -3.02 -13.04
C MET A 118 4.50 -2.78 -13.61
N HIS A 119 3.86 -3.86 -14.08
CA HIS A 119 2.59 -3.82 -14.81
C HIS A 119 1.68 -5.01 -14.47
N ASP A 120 2.03 -5.76 -13.43
CA ASP A 120 1.28 -6.90 -12.92
C ASP A 120 1.61 -7.14 -11.43
N ASP A 121 0.86 -8.05 -10.80
CA ASP A 121 1.02 -8.45 -9.40
C ASP A 121 1.92 -9.69 -9.23
N ASN A 122 2.82 -9.96 -10.18
CA ASN A 122 3.74 -11.08 -10.02
C ASN A 122 4.70 -10.84 -8.85
N MET A 123 5.26 -11.94 -8.34
CA MET A 123 6.23 -11.88 -7.26
C MET A 123 7.57 -11.32 -7.77
N TYR A 124 7.86 -10.05 -7.47
CA TYR A 124 9.13 -9.39 -7.77
C TYR A 124 9.94 -9.13 -6.49
N HIS A 125 11.23 -8.90 -6.65
CA HIS A 125 12.08 -8.26 -5.65
C HIS A 125 12.90 -7.13 -6.28
N ILE A 126 13.22 -6.11 -5.49
CA ILE A 126 13.97 -4.93 -5.92
C ILE A 126 15.33 -4.94 -5.21
N PRO A 127 16.45 -4.83 -5.95
CA PRO A 127 17.78 -5.03 -5.38
C PRO A 127 18.11 -4.00 -4.29
N SER A 128 18.98 -4.43 -3.36
CA SER A 128 19.28 -3.68 -2.14
C SER A 128 20.02 -2.36 -2.36
N ASN A 129 20.45 -2.05 -3.57
CA ASN A 129 21.05 -0.76 -3.95
C ASN A 129 20.02 0.26 -4.49
N ILE A 130 18.73 -0.06 -4.49
CA ILE A 130 17.64 0.88 -4.77
C ILE A 130 17.13 1.48 -3.46
N SER A 131 17.18 2.81 -3.39
CA SER A 131 16.73 3.58 -2.23
C SER A 131 15.20 3.67 -2.12
N THR A 132 14.71 3.82 -0.89
CA THR A 132 13.30 3.98 -0.51
C THR A 132 13.14 5.14 0.48
N VAL A 133 11.91 5.59 0.73
CA VAL A 133 11.63 6.61 1.76
C VAL A 133 12.14 6.19 3.14
N ILE A 134 12.23 4.89 3.44
CA ILE A 134 12.80 4.37 4.69
C ILE A 134 14.26 4.80 4.87
N ASP A 135 15.05 4.83 3.79
CA ASP A 135 16.43 5.32 3.86
C ASP A 135 16.47 6.80 4.25
N LEU A 136 15.55 7.62 3.72
CA LEU A 136 15.46 9.05 4.04
C LEU A 136 15.04 9.28 5.49
N LEU A 137 14.14 8.46 6.02
CA LEU A 137 13.70 8.50 7.41
C LEU A 137 14.85 8.16 8.36
N GLU A 138 15.57 7.07 8.09
CA GLU A 138 16.70 6.61 8.90
C GLU A 138 17.85 7.63 8.91
N ASP A 139 18.11 8.31 7.79
CA ASP A 139 19.10 9.40 7.70
C ASP A 139 18.82 10.59 8.63
N LYS A 140 17.56 10.77 9.04
CA LYS A 140 17.15 11.77 10.05
C LYS A 140 16.78 11.17 11.40
N GLY A 141 16.90 9.85 11.57
CA GLY A 141 16.49 9.14 12.78
C GLY A 141 14.98 9.17 13.03
N VAL A 142 14.15 9.38 11.99
CA VAL A 142 12.70 9.28 12.11
C VAL A 142 12.33 7.81 12.17
N THR A 143 11.70 7.38 13.27
CA THR A 143 11.33 5.97 13.47
C THR A 143 10.24 5.54 12.50
N TRP A 144 10.32 4.30 12.01
CA TRP A 144 9.36 3.74 11.07
C TRP A 144 8.95 2.31 11.43
N ALA A 145 7.73 1.93 11.05
CA ALA A 145 7.30 0.54 10.95
C ALA A 145 6.12 0.41 10.00
N THR A 146 5.88 -0.80 9.51
CA THR A 146 4.64 -1.15 8.82
C THR A 146 3.89 -2.20 9.62
N TYR A 147 2.56 -2.18 9.53
CA TYR A 147 1.67 -3.12 10.22
C TYR A 147 0.73 -3.75 9.21
N GLN A 148 0.77 -5.07 9.12
CA GLN A 148 0.10 -5.83 8.07
C GLN A 148 -0.87 -6.82 8.71
N GLU A 149 -2.16 -6.69 8.38
CA GLU A 149 -3.18 -7.54 8.98
C GLU A 149 -3.03 -8.98 8.47
N ASN A 150 -3.22 -9.94 9.37
CA ASN A 150 -3.07 -11.38 9.11
C ASN A 150 -1.70 -11.81 8.52
N MET A 151 -0.66 -10.98 8.59
CA MET A 151 0.71 -11.41 8.30
C MET A 151 1.16 -12.40 9.40
N PRO A 152 1.70 -13.59 9.04
CA PRO A 152 1.93 -14.70 9.99
C PRO A 152 3.03 -14.44 11.00
N GLU A 153 4.04 -13.69 10.62
CA GLU A 153 5.21 -13.36 11.43
C GLU A 153 5.85 -12.07 10.92
N VAL A 154 6.63 -11.43 11.79
CA VAL A 154 7.42 -10.24 11.45
C VAL A 154 8.33 -10.54 10.25
N GLY A 155 8.36 -9.64 9.26
CA GLY A 155 9.24 -9.79 8.10
C GLY A 155 8.84 -10.91 7.12
N PHE A 156 7.60 -11.42 7.16
CA PHE A 156 7.19 -12.56 6.35
C PHE A 156 7.39 -12.33 4.84
N TYR A 157 8.27 -13.14 4.23
CA TYR A 157 8.65 -13.03 2.81
C TYR A 157 7.75 -13.82 1.85
N GLY A 158 6.88 -14.70 2.36
CA GLY A 158 6.02 -15.54 1.53
C GLY A 158 5.01 -14.73 0.71
N SER A 159 4.53 -15.30 -0.40
CA SER A 159 3.62 -14.61 -1.33
C SER A 159 2.26 -14.26 -0.72
N SER A 160 1.75 -15.13 0.15
CA SER A 160 0.47 -14.97 0.82
C SER A 160 0.39 -15.89 2.05
N PHE A 161 -0.60 -15.66 2.91
CA PHE A 161 -0.82 -16.49 4.10
C PHE A 161 -2.31 -16.84 4.28
N LYS A 162 -2.55 -18.11 4.61
CA LYS A 162 -3.89 -18.64 4.91
C LYS A 162 -4.06 -18.82 6.42
N ALA A 163 -5.18 -18.36 6.96
CA ALA A 163 -5.55 -18.52 8.36
C ALA A 163 -6.97 -19.10 8.48
N PRO A 164 -7.37 -19.67 9.64
CA PRO A 164 -8.74 -20.07 9.89
C PRO A 164 -9.71 -18.91 9.57
N ASN A 165 -10.83 -19.22 8.91
CA ASN A 165 -11.81 -18.19 8.58
C ASN A 165 -12.58 -17.80 9.85
N TYR A 166 -12.20 -16.69 10.50
CA TYR A 166 -12.80 -16.30 11.77
C TYR A 166 -14.23 -15.78 11.63
N GLY A 167 -14.62 -15.27 10.46
CA GLY A 167 -16.00 -14.87 10.15
C GLY A 167 -16.90 -16.07 9.77
N ASN A 168 -16.31 -17.20 9.40
CA ASN A 168 -17.02 -18.45 9.16
C ASN A 168 -16.16 -19.66 9.55
N PRO A 169 -16.11 -20.03 10.84
CA PRO A 169 -15.23 -21.09 11.34
C PRO A 169 -15.51 -22.49 10.77
N SER A 170 -16.67 -22.68 10.12
CA SER A 170 -17.02 -23.94 9.45
C SER A 170 -16.49 -24.03 8.01
N ALA A 171 -16.01 -22.92 7.44
CA ALA A 171 -15.41 -22.87 6.11
C ALA A 171 -13.93 -23.28 6.12
N ALA A 172 -13.39 -23.53 4.93
CA ALA A 172 -11.95 -23.73 4.75
C ALA A 172 -11.16 -22.44 5.14
N PRO A 173 -9.88 -22.56 5.52
CA PRO A 173 -9.01 -21.41 5.75
C PRO A 173 -9.01 -20.43 4.58
N TYR A 174 -9.04 -19.14 4.88
CA TYR A 174 -9.05 -18.05 3.91
C TYR A 174 -7.64 -17.48 3.71
N THR A 175 -7.31 -17.05 2.49
CA THR A 175 -6.04 -16.34 2.23
C THR A 175 -6.23 -14.87 2.58
N TYR A 176 -5.79 -14.45 3.76
CA TYR A 176 -6.02 -13.09 4.25
C TYR A 176 -4.94 -12.10 3.83
N TYR A 177 -3.68 -12.53 3.89
CA TYR A 177 -2.54 -11.67 3.61
C TYR A 177 -1.97 -11.96 2.22
N TYR A 178 -1.63 -10.89 1.50
CA TYR A 178 -0.90 -10.93 0.24
C TYR A 178 0.30 -9.99 0.27
N ARG A 179 1.47 -10.50 -0.13
CA ARG A 179 2.73 -9.75 -0.19
C ARG A 179 2.66 -8.53 -1.10
N LYS A 180 1.80 -8.57 -2.14
CA LYS A 180 1.65 -7.46 -3.08
C LYS A 180 1.21 -6.14 -2.43
N HIS A 181 0.57 -6.20 -1.26
CA HIS A 181 0.13 -5.02 -0.50
C HIS A 181 1.11 -4.64 0.65
N ASN A 182 2.30 -5.28 0.70
CA ASN A 182 3.34 -5.04 1.71
C ASN A 182 4.66 -4.61 1.04
N PRO A 183 4.79 -3.33 0.66
CA PRO A 183 5.91 -2.88 -0.16
C PRO A 183 7.31 -3.11 0.46
N PRO A 184 7.56 -2.95 1.78
CA PRO A 184 8.88 -3.22 2.36
C PRO A 184 9.46 -4.60 2.04
N ILE A 185 8.62 -5.63 1.97
CA ILE A 185 9.04 -7.02 1.67
C ILE A 185 9.45 -7.19 0.20
N ILE A 186 9.10 -6.24 -0.66
CA ILE A 186 9.49 -6.20 -2.08
C ILE A 186 10.92 -5.68 -2.27
N PHE A 187 11.42 -4.84 -1.37
CA PHE A 187 12.76 -4.28 -1.45
C PHE A 187 13.76 -5.12 -0.65
N ASP A 188 14.82 -5.60 -1.29
CA ASP A 188 15.87 -6.40 -0.65
C ASP A 188 16.65 -5.60 0.40
N SER A 189 16.69 -4.27 0.28
CA SER A 189 17.27 -3.36 1.27
C SER A 189 16.54 -3.37 2.62
N ILE A 190 15.39 -4.03 2.70
CA ILE A 190 14.59 -4.18 3.92
C ILE A 190 14.37 -5.67 4.19
N SER A 191 13.86 -6.43 3.21
CA SER A 191 13.49 -7.84 3.41
C SER A 191 14.68 -8.77 3.66
N GLN A 192 15.86 -8.43 3.14
CA GLN A 192 17.09 -9.21 3.31
C GLN A 192 18.04 -8.62 4.38
N ASP A 193 17.61 -7.56 5.07
CA ASP A 193 18.32 -6.97 6.19
C ASP A 193 17.54 -7.21 7.48
N GLU A 194 18.00 -8.15 8.32
CA GLU A 194 17.34 -8.50 9.58
C GLU A 194 17.13 -7.28 10.50
N ALA A 195 18.03 -6.28 10.44
CA ALA A 195 17.91 -5.08 11.25
C ALA A 195 16.73 -4.20 10.82
N ARG A 196 16.29 -4.31 9.56
CA ARG A 196 15.13 -3.58 9.00
C ARG A 196 13.88 -4.44 8.91
N ALA A 197 14.00 -5.72 8.57
CA ALA A 197 12.88 -6.65 8.44
C ALA A 197 12.02 -6.73 9.72
N LYS A 198 12.62 -6.52 10.90
CA LYS A 198 11.91 -6.48 12.19
C LYS A 198 10.87 -5.36 12.34
N TYR A 199 10.92 -4.33 11.49
CA TYR A 199 9.96 -3.22 11.46
C TYR A 199 8.80 -3.47 10.49
N VAL A 200 8.77 -4.61 9.80
CA VAL A 200 7.60 -5.10 9.06
C VAL A 200 6.80 -6.01 9.99
N ARG A 201 5.79 -5.45 10.66
CA ARG A 201 5.16 -6.02 11.86
C ARG A 201 3.72 -6.47 11.60
N THR A 202 3.20 -7.30 12.51
CA THR A 202 1.82 -7.81 12.46
C THR A 202 0.84 -6.87 13.16
N PHE A 203 -0.47 -7.09 13.03
CA PHE A 203 -1.47 -6.32 13.80
C PHE A 203 -1.42 -6.59 15.32
N ASN A 204 -1.01 -7.78 15.76
CA ASN A 204 -0.78 -8.04 17.19
C ASN A 204 0.41 -7.21 17.72
N ASP A 205 1.44 -6.98 16.88
CA ASP A 205 2.53 -6.05 17.22
C ASP A 205 2.06 -4.59 17.27
N PHE A 206 1.16 -4.16 16.36
CA PHE A 206 0.57 -2.82 16.41
C PHE A 206 -0.10 -2.56 17.77
N ALA A 207 -0.92 -3.51 18.22
CA ALA A 207 -1.57 -3.42 19.54
C ALA A 207 -0.53 -3.27 20.66
N ASN A 208 0.56 -4.05 20.64
CA ASN A 208 1.63 -3.95 21.63
C ASN A 208 2.36 -2.60 21.57
N ASP A 209 2.75 -2.15 20.38
CA ASP A 209 3.51 -0.91 20.20
C ASP A 209 2.69 0.32 20.63
N VAL A 210 1.37 0.31 20.40
CA VAL A 210 0.47 1.35 20.92
C VAL A 210 0.33 1.27 22.44
N VAL A 211 0.07 0.08 23.00
CA VAL A 211 -0.12 -0.11 24.44
C VAL A 211 1.13 0.26 25.24
N ASN A 212 2.32 -0.06 24.70
CA ASN A 212 3.60 0.22 25.33
C ASN A 212 4.14 1.64 25.04
N GLY A 213 3.47 2.42 24.20
CA GLY A 213 3.87 3.80 23.89
C GLY A 213 5.10 3.90 22.97
N THR A 214 5.32 2.89 22.14
CA THR A 214 6.48 2.75 21.25
C THR A 214 6.09 2.77 19.76
N LEU A 215 4.85 3.18 19.45
CA LEU A 215 4.38 3.39 18.08
C LEU A 215 5.30 4.39 17.32
N PRO A 216 5.88 3.99 16.17
CA PRO A 216 6.79 4.84 15.39
C PRO A 216 6.18 6.12 14.82
N GLN A 217 7.02 6.96 14.21
CA GLN A 217 6.60 8.22 13.62
C GLN A 217 6.09 8.08 12.19
N TRP A 218 6.69 7.22 11.37
CA TRP A 218 6.17 6.87 10.05
C TRP A 218 5.57 5.47 10.12
N VAL A 219 4.26 5.40 9.92
CA VAL A 219 3.51 4.15 10.04
C VAL A 219 2.76 3.89 8.74
N PHE A 220 2.89 2.67 8.21
CA PHE A 220 2.13 2.22 7.04
C PHE A 220 1.31 0.98 7.42
N VAL A 221 0.01 1.02 7.16
CA VAL A 221 -0.96 0.01 7.58
C VAL A 221 -1.68 -0.52 6.35
N THR A 222 -1.74 -1.84 6.22
CA THR A 222 -2.57 -2.51 5.22
C THR A 222 -3.51 -3.49 5.95
N PRO A 223 -4.84 -3.32 5.84
CA PRO A 223 -5.80 -4.34 6.25
C PRO A 223 -5.64 -5.62 5.40
N ASN A 224 -6.31 -6.69 5.79
CA ASN A 224 -6.32 -7.94 5.04
C ASN A 224 -7.25 -7.82 3.82
N ILE A 225 -7.17 -8.79 2.90
CA ILE A 225 -7.88 -8.76 1.60
C ILE A 225 -9.43 -8.66 1.69
N ILE A 226 -10.02 -8.94 2.86
CA ILE A 226 -11.47 -8.79 3.05
C ILE A 226 -11.82 -7.47 3.73
N ASN A 227 -10.91 -6.94 4.56
CA ASN A 227 -11.11 -5.68 5.27
C ASN A 227 -10.66 -4.48 4.44
N ASP A 228 -9.82 -4.69 3.42
CA ASP A 228 -9.32 -3.65 2.51
C ASP A 228 -10.27 -3.36 1.33
N ALA A 229 -11.44 -4.04 1.26
CA ALA A 229 -12.46 -3.98 0.21
C ALA A 229 -12.21 -4.82 -1.06
N HIS A 230 -11.08 -5.51 -1.22
CA HIS A 230 -10.77 -6.27 -2.46
C HIS A 230 -11.71 -7.47 -2.68
N ASP A 231 -11.80 -8.38 -1.71
CA ASP A 231 -12.66 -9.58 -1.80
C ASP A 231 -14.08 -9.33 -1.26
N THR A 232 -14.37 -8.09 -0.85
CA THR A 232 -15.65 -7.65 -0.27
C THR A 232 -16.18 -6.38 -0.95
N HIS A 233 -16.48 -5.32 -0.20
CA HIS A 233 -17.00 -4.04 -0.69
C HIS A 233 -16.78 -2.93 0.34
N VAL A 234 -16.97 -1.67 -0.08
CA VAL A 234 -16.74 -0.48 0.78
C VAL A 234 -17.55 -0.45 2.07
N ASP A 235 -18.77 -0.98 2.11
CA ASP A 235 -19.50 -1.07 3.39
C ASP A 235 -18.82 -2.02 4.40
N PHE A 236 -18.15 -3.09 3.92
CA PHE A 236 -17.42 -4.02 4.78
C PHE A 236 -16.12 -3.35 5.31
N ALA A 237 -15.43 -2.62 4.43
CA ALA A 237 -14.31 -1.77 4.83
C ALA A 237 -14.73 -0.69 5.83
N ALA A 238 -15.93 -0.11 5.70
CA ALA A 238 -16.50 0.82 6.66
C ALA A 238 -16.72 0.17 8.03
N GLU A 239 -17.31 -1.04 8.09
CA GLU A 239 -17.47 -1.80 9.34
C GLU A 239 -16.11 -2.10 10.00
N PHE A 240 -15.09 -2.45 9.21
CA PHE A 240 -13.72 -2.59 9.71
C PHE A 240 -13.16 -1.28 10.27
N LEU A 241 -13.37 -0.14 9.59
CA LEU A 241 -12.90 1.17 10.05
C LEU A 241 -13.64 1.66 11.29
N GLU A 242 -14.94 1.36 11.42
CA GLU A 242 -15.71 1.62 12.65
C GLU A 242 -15.14 0.84 13.83
N TYR A 243 -14.74 -0.41 13.61
CA TYR A 243 -14.09 -1.23 14.64
C TYR A 243 -12.65 -0.76 14.94
N TRP A 244 -11.84 -0.52 13.91
CA TRP A 244 -10.40 -0.35 14.05
C TRP A 244 -9.99 1.12 14.14
N LEU A 245 -10.38 1.97 13.19
CA LEU A 245 -9.89 3.35 13.11
C LEU A 245 -10.63 4.30 14.06
N VAL A 246 -11.96 4.24 14.13
CA VAL A 246 -12.77 5.21 14.89
C VAL A 246 -12.38 5.27 16.38
N PRO A 247 -12.17 4.14 17.09
CA PRO A 247 -11.67 4.20 18.46
C PRO A 247 -10.27 4.82 18.56
N LEU A 248 -9.40 4.55 17.60
CA LEU A 248 -8.03 5.05 17.57
C LEU A 248 -7.94 6.55 17.25
N LEU A 249 -8.93 7.11 16.54
CA LEU A 249 -9.07 8.57 16.36
C LEU A 249 -9.26 9.29 17.70
N ASN A 250 -9.78 8.61 18.72
CA ASN A 250 -9.98 9.17 20.07
C ASN A 250 -8.86 8.78 21.06
N ASP A 251 -7.93 7.90 20.67
CA ASP A 251 -6.84 7.45 21.52
C ASP A 251 -5.58 8.30 21.31
N THR A 252 -5.24 9.13 22.29
CA THR A 252 -4.08 10.03 22.22
C THR A 252 -2.73 9.33 22.07
N ARG A 253 -2.63 8.01 22.34
CA ARG A 253 -1.41 7.22 22.07
C ARG A 253 -1.16 7.08 20.57
N VAL A 254 -2.24 7.01 19.79
CA VAL A 254 -2.23 6.96 18.32
C VAL A 254 -2.40 8.35 17.74
N ASN A 255 -3.51 9.02 18.06
CA ASN A 255 -3.93 10.30 17.50
C ASN A 255 -3.73 11.47 18.48
N SER A 256 -2.49 11.94 18.58
CA SER A 256 -2.17 13.19 19.29
C SER A 256 -2.52 14.42 18.43
N ASP A 257 -2.43 15.63 19.01
CA ASP A 257 -2.50 16.91 18.27
C ASP A 257 -1.40 17.07 17.19
N ARG A 258 -0.46 16.12 17.13
CA ARG A 258 0.66 16.08 16.19
C ARG A 258 0.64 14.84 15.29
N THR A 259 -0.45 14.06 15.29
CA THR A 259 -0.60 12.89 14.41
C THR A 259 -1.41 13.27 13.16
N LEU A 260 -0.83 13.04 11.99
CA LEU A 260 -1.53 13.00 10.71
C LEU A 260 -1.91 11.55 10.41
N ILE A 261 -3.14 11.33 9.97
CA ILE A 261 -3.61 10.03 9.47
C ILE A 261 -4.03 10.24 8.02
N LEU A 262 -3.46 9.49 7.10
CA LEU A 262 -3.81 9.53 5.68
C LEU A 262 -4.47 8.20 5.33
N LEU A 263 -5.78 8.21 5.11
CA LEU A 263 -6.50 7.04 4.62
C LEU A 263 -6.64 7.17 3.11
N THR A 264 -6.27 6.12 2.36
CA THR A 264 -6.28 6.10 0.90
C THR A 264 -6.60 4.70 0.36
N PHE A 265 -6.88 4.63 -0.93
CA PHE A 265 -6.95 3.39 -1.72
C PHE A 265 -5.75 3.33 -2.68
N ASP A 266 -5.36 2.14 -3.11
CA ASP A 266 -4.21 1.94 -3.98
C ASP A 266 -4.50 2.26 -5.45
N GLU A 267 -5.70 1.97 -5.94
CA GLU A 267 -6.22 2.33 -7.26
C GLU A 267 -7.76 2.36 -7.30
N ASN A 268 -8.36 2.66 -8.46
CA ASN A 268 -9.80 2.51 -8.68
C ASN A 268 -10.12 1.12 -9.28
N ASP A 269 -11.40 0.73 -9.26
CA ASP A 269 -11.83 -0.57 -9.84
C ASP A 269 -12.08 -0.42 -11.35
N THR A 270 -12.53 0.76 -11.78
CA THR A 270 -12.84 1.03 -13.18
C THR A 270 -11.62 1.56 -13.95
N HIS A 271 -10.86 0.66 -14.57
CA HIS A 271 -9.70 0.98 -15.43
C HIS A 271 -10.00 1.95 -16.61
N ALA A 272 -11.28 2.12 -16.99
CA ALA A 272 -11.68 2.96 -18.12
C ALA A 272 -11.84 4.45 -17.76
N ILE A 273 -11.88 4.81 -16.48
CA ILE A 273 -11.98 6.20 -16.01
C ILE A 273 -10.67 6.64 -15.38
N GLU A 274 -10.51 7.93 -15.11
CA GLU A 274 -9.32 8.46 -14.43
C GLU A 274 -9.11 7.75 -13.09
N ASN A 275 -7.87 7.40 -12.77
CA ASN A 275 -7.52 6.58 -11.61
C ASN A 275 -7.52 7.40 -10.30
N THR A 276 -8.65 8.05 -10.03
CA THR A 276 -8.88 8.86 -8.82
C THR A 276 -9.35 7.96 -7.69
N VAL A 277 -8.72 8.10 -6.52
CA VAL A 277 -8.98 7.28 -5.34
C VAL A 277 -9.48 8.13 -4.18
N PHE A 278 -10.33 7.56 -3.32
CA PHE A 278 -10.76 8.25 -2.11
C PHE A 278 -9.56 8.43 -1.17
N THR A 279 -9.20 9.68 -0.86
CA THR A 279 -8.12 9.96 0.08
C THR A 279 -8.55 11.07 1.05
N VAL A 280 -8.39 10.83 2.35
CA VAL A 280 -8.72 11.80 3.40
C VAL A 280 -7.58 11.95 4.40
N ALA A 281 -7.22 13.20 4.70
CA ALA A 281 -6.35 13.51 5.83
C ALA A 281 -7.18 13.72 7.10
N LEU A 282 -6.87 12.93 8.13
CA LEU A 282 -7.49 12.90 9.44
C LEU A 282 -6.44 13.15 10.55
N GLY A 283 -6.90 13.18 11.79
CA GLY A 283 -6.05 13.22 12.97
C GLY A 283 -5.86 14.61 13.56
N GLY A 284 -5.17 14.68 14.70
CA GLY A 284 -4.98 15.91 15.46
C GLY A 284 -4.11 16.95 14.76
N ALA A 285 -3.23 16.53 13.84
CA ALA A 285 -2.39 17.44 13.06
C ALA A 285 -3.13 18.19 11.95
N VAL A 286 -4.33 17.72 11.54
CA VAL A 286 -5.15 18.44 10.55
C VAL A 286 -5.70 19.72 11.17
N PRO A 287 -5.42 20.91 10.58
CA PRO A 287 -5.92 22.17 11.10
C PRO A 287 -7.45 22.16 11.24
N ARG A 288 -7.96 22.67 12.37
CA ARG A 288 -9.39 22.56 12.72
C ARG A 288 -10.28 23.27 11.71
N GLU A 289 -9.80 24.38 11.16
CA GLU A 289 -10.46 25.20 10.15
C GLU A 289 -10.57 24.52 8.78
N LEU A 290 -9.79 23.47 8.52
CA LEU A 290 -9.85 22.70 7.28
C LEU A 290 -10.70 21.43 7.40
N ARG A 291 -11.16 21.07 8.60
CA ARG A 291 -11.99 19.86 8.78
C ARG A 291 -13.35 20.03 8.09
N GLY A 292 -13.73 19.05 7.29
CA GLY A 292 -14.91 19.06 6.44
C GLY A 292 -14.76 19.85 5.14
N THR A 293 -13.54 20.25 4.78
CA THR A 293 -13.23 20.90 3.51
C THR A 293 -12.71 19.90 2.47
N LYS A 294 -12.62 20.37 1.23
CA LYS A 294 -12.03 19.64 0.10
C LYS A 294 -10.76 20.36 -0.36
N ASP A 295 -9.79 19.61 -0.84
CA ASP A 295 -8.59 20.13 -1.52
C ASP A 295 -8.49 19.49 -2.91
N ASP A 296 -8.54 20.35 -3.92
CA ASP A 296 -8.54 19.99 -5.35
C ASP A 296 -7.13 20.08 -5.97
N THR A 297 -6.07 20.21 -5.16
CA THR A 297 -4.69 20.10 -5.65
C THR A 297 -4.44 18.70 -6.21
N LEU A 298 -3.73 18.60 -7.34
CA LEU A 298 -3.31 17.30 -7.88
C LEU A 298 -2.31 16.65 -6.93
N TYR A 299 -2.66 15.48 -6.42
CA TYR A 299 -1.79 14.60 -5.66
C TYR A 299 -1.68 13.24 -6.33
N THR A 300 -0.60 12.53 -6.03
CA THR A 300 -0.48 11.11 -6.37
C THR A 300 0.09 10.32 -5.20
N HIS A 301 0.28 9.01 -5.33
CA HIS A 301 1.01 8.24 -4.30
C HIS A 301 2.42 8.78 -4.01
N TYR A 302 3.06 9.48 -4.96
CA TYR A 302 4.34 10.16 -4.72
C TYR A 302 4.23 11.37 -3.78
N SER A 303 3.04 11.98 -3.67
CA SER A 303 2.75 13.07 -2.74
C SER A 303 2.86 12.65 -1.27
N SER A 304 2.68 11.37 -0.97
CA SER A 304 2.92 10.83 0.37
C SER A 304 4.39 10.95 0.77
N ILE A 305 5.30 10.62 -0.15
CA ILE A 305 6.75 10.72 0.03
C ILE A 305 7.16 12.18 0.18
N SER A 306 6.80 13.04 -0.77
CA SER A 306 7.21 14.46 -0.74
C SER A 306 6.65 15.20 0.50
N THR A 307 5.45 14.83 0.97
CA THR A 307 4.90 15.38 2.22
C THR A 307 5.73 15.02 3.44
N VAL A 308 6.19 13.77 3.51
CA VAL A 308 7.09 13.27 4.55
C VAL A 308 8.46 13.95 4.46
N GLU A 309 9.01 14.10 3.25
CA GLU A 309 10.25 14.82 3.01
C GLU A 309 10.18 16.27 3.49
N ALA A 310 9.12 17.00 3.10
CA ALA A 310 8.92 18.39 3.47
C ALA A 310 8.78 18.57 4.99
N ASN A 311 8.05 17.66 5.64
CA ASN A 311 7.76 17.74 7.07
C ASN A 311 9.02 17.65 7.93
N TRP A 312 9.96 16.75 7.61
CA TRP A 312 11.19 16.54 8.38
C TRP A 312 12.45 17.13 7.74
N GLY A 313 12.35 17.76 6.57
CA GLY A 313 13.51 18.27 5.84
C GLY A 313 14.46 17.14 5.43
N LEU A 314 13.90 16.08 4.87
CA LEU A 314 14.65 14.90 4.41
C LEU A 314 15.44 15.21 3.13
N GLY A 315 16.27 14.26 2.72
CA GLY A 315 16.75 14.17 1.34
C GLY A 315 15.61 13.83 0.37
N SER A 316 15.97 13.34 -0.81
CA SER A 316 15.02 12.82 -1.80
C SER A 316 15.49 11.50 -2.40
N LEU A 317 14.59 10.78 -3.06
CA LEU A 317 14.92 9.60 -3.85
C LEU A 317 15.40 9.97 -5.26
N GLY A 318 15.14 11.21 -5.70
CA GLY A 318 15.55 11.72 -7.02
C GLY A 318 14.78 11.05 -8.17
N ARG A 319 13.58 10.53 -7.88
CA ARG A 319 12.63 9.92 -8.82
C ARG A 319 11.37 10.80 -8.85
N GLN A 320 10.18 10.20 -8.89
CA GLN A 320 8.92 10.95 -9.00
C GLN A 320 8.58 11.74 -7.74
N ASP A 321 9.16 11.43 -6.58
CA ASP A 321 9.14 12.25 -5.36
C ASP A 321 9.66 13.68 -5.60
N THR A 322 10.53 13.87 -6.60
CA THR A 322 11.07 15.18 -6.99
C THR A 322 10.37 15.82 -8.21
N ASN A 323 9.38 15.13 -8.79
CA ASN A 323 8.64 15.64 -9.93
C ASN A 323 7.51 16.55 -9.45
N ALA A 324 7.74 17.87 -9.54
CA ALA A 324 6.84 18.89 -9.03
C ALA A 324 5.39 18.83 -9.57
N THR A 325 5.13 18.16 -10.69
CA THR A 325 3.78 17.97 -11.22
C THR A 325 3.00 16.89 -10.46
N VAL A 326 3.65 15.81 -10.05
CA VAL A 326 3.00 14.59 -9.54
C VAL A 326 3.27 14.34 -8.06
N SER A 327 4.20 15.07 -7.45
CA SER A 327 4.55 14.94 -6.03
C SER A 327 4.31 16.22 -5.24
N ASN A 328 3.21 16.93 -5.51
CA ASN A 328 2.77 18.03 -4.64
C ASN A 328 2.70 17.58 -3.17
N VAL A 329 3.03 18.49 -2.25
CA VAL A 329 2.94 18.26 -0.81
C VAL A 329 1.53 18.59 -0.34
N LEU A 330 0.93 17.83 0.58
CA LEU A 330 -0.40 18.16 1.13
C LEU A 330 -0.47 19.64 1.52
N SER A 331 -1.44 20.40 1.00
CA SER A 331 -1.40 21.87 0.97
C SER A 331 -1.14 22.51 2.33
N PHE A 332 -1.76 21.99 3.40
CA PHE A 332 -1.54 22.51 4.75
C PHE A 332 -0.14 22.19 5.30
N VAL A 333 0.49 21.09 4.85
CA VAL A 333 1.90 20.79 5.13
C VAL A 333 2.81 21.67 4.28
N ALA A 334 2.47 21.91 3.01
CA ALA A 334 3.22 22.80 2.13
C ALA A 334 3.29 24.22 2.73
N GLU A 335 2.18 24.74 3.24
CA GLU A 335 2.10 26.02 3.94
C GLU A 335 3.04 26.07 5.16
N LYS A 336 3.01 25.05 6.03
CA LYS A 336 3.88 24.99 7.22
C LYS A 336 5.36 24.82 6.89
N THR A 337 5.68 24.19 5.78
CA THR A 337 7.05 23.87 5.39
C THR A 337 7.67 24.93 4.48
N GLY A 338 6.85 25.80 3.89
CA GLY A 338 7.24 26.78 2.88
C GLY A 338 7.40 26.20 1.48
N TYR A 339 6.97 24.96 1.26
CA TYR A 339 6.98 24.32 -0.06
C TYR A 339 5.92 24.95 -0.96
N LYS A 340 6.21 25.08 -2.25
CA LYS A 340 5.30 25.66 -3.24
C LYS A 340 4.82 24.57 -4.19
N ASN A 341 3.56 24.16 -4.00
CA ASN A 341 2.89 23.25 -4.93
C ASN A 341 2.76 23.87 -6.32
N VAL A 342 2.75 23.00 -7.33
CA VAL A 342 2.48 23.35 -8.71
C VAL A 342 1.00 23.16 -8.97
N HIS A 343 0.35 24.19 -9.50
CA HIS A 343 -0.99 24.06 -10.04
C HIS A 343 -0.92 23.36 -11.40
N VAL A 344 -1.57 22.21 -11.50
CA VAL A 344 -1.70 21.44 -12.73
C VAL A 344 -3.16 21.54 -13.18
N PRO A 345 -3.44 22.05 -14.39
CA PRO A 345 -4.80 22.04 -14.95
C PRO A 345 -5.33 20.60 -15.13
N VAL A 346 -6.63 20.38 -14.92
CA VAL A 346 -7.26 19.05 -15.00
C VAL A 346 -7.06 18.38 -16.36
N ASP A 347 -7.07 19.15 -17.46
CA ASP A 347 -6.82 18.66 -18.81
C ASP A 347 -5.36 18.26 -19.08
N GLN A 348 -4.47 18.52 -18.12
CA GLN A 348 -3.05 18.15 -18.13
C GLN A 348 -2.72 17.11 -17.05
N PHE A 349 -3.71 16.55 -16.38
CA PHE A 349 -3.46 15.46 -15.45
C PHE A 349 -2.80 14.27 -16.17
N PRO A 350 -1.82 13.62 -15.53
CA PRO A 350 -1.22 12.42 -16.08
C PRO A 350 -2.28 11.32 -16.21
N GLN A 351 -2.30 10.63 -17.36
CA GLN A 351 -3.26 9.54 -17.62
C GLN A 351 -2.81 8.25 -16.93
N TYR A 352 -3.17 8.09 -15.65
CA TYR A 352 -2.77 6.92 -14.85
C TYR A 352 -3.76 5.76 -14.91
N ASN A 353 -4.88 5.92 -15.61
CA ASN A 353 -5.80 4.85 -15.95
C ASN A 353 -5.27 3.88 -17.03
N LEU A 354 -4.21 4.26 -17.75
CA LEU A 354 -3.62 3.40 -18.77
C LEU A 354 -2.84 2.24 -18.14
N SER A 355 -3.43 1.04 -18.15
CA SER A 355 -2.69 -0.22 -17.96
C SER A 355 -1.83 -0.48 -19.20
N GLY A 356 -0.52 -0.20 -19.11
CA GLY A 356 0.38 -0.19 -20.26
C GLY A 356 1.65 -1.03 -20.08
N ILE A 357 2.38 -1.24 -21.17
CA ILE A 357 3.75 -1.76 -21.12
C ILE A 357 4.69 -0.58 -20.91
N PHE A 358 5.04 -0.32 -19.66
CA PHE A 358 6.04 0.69 -19.30
C PHE A 358 7.43 0.07 -19.35
N PRO A 359 8.40 0.69 -20.06
CA PRO A 359 9.78 0.25 -19.97
C PRO A 359 10.28 0.28 -18.53
N GLY A 360 10.86 -0.82 -18.06
CA GLY A 360 11.45 -0.86 -16.73
C GLY A 360 12.05 -2.21 -16.37
N ALA A 361 12.76 -2.22 -15.24
CA ALA A 361 13.45 -3.42 -14.76
C ALA A 361 12.47 -4.56 -14.43
N LEU A 362 11.24 -4.20 -14.04
CA LEU A 362 10.21 -5.15 -13.63
C LEU A 362 9.21 -5.46 -14.75
N ASN A 363 9.57 -5.15 -16.01
CA ASN A 363 8.77 -5.48 -17.18
C ASN A 363 9.54 -6.35 -18.17
N ALA A 364 9.21 -7.63 -18.26
CA ALA A 364 9.89 -8.51 -19.21
C ALA A 364 9.53 -8.23 -20.68
N LYS A 365 8.40 -7.57 -20.98
CA LYS A 365 8.01 -7.20 -22.36
C LYS A 365 8.74 -5.97 -22.87
N ALA A 366 9.20 -5.09 -21.98
CA ALA A 366 9.94 -3.86 -22.28
C ALA A 366 11.05 -3.64 -21.24
N PHE A 367 11.95 -4.61 -21.11
CA PHE A 367 12.98 -4.58 -20.08
C PHE A 367 14.02 -3.51 -20.37
N VAL A 368 14.30 -2.69 -19.36
CA VAL A 368 15.51 -1.87 -19.23
C VAL A 368 16.05 -2.03 -17.81
N PRO A 369 17.37 -1.91 -17.57
CA PRO A 369 17.91 -1.95 -16.21
C PRO A 369 17.35 -0.84 -15.31
N PHE A 370 17.48 -0.99 -13.99
CA PHE A 370 17.21 0.10 -13.06
C PHE A 370 18.08 1.32 -13.41
N ALA A 371 17.44 2.47 -13.61
CA ALA A 371 18.13 3.72 -13.80
C ALA A 371 18.58 4.33 -12.47
N ALA A 372 19.70 5.03 -12.49
CA ALA A 372 20.11 5.95 -11.45
C ALA A 372 19.08 7.10 -11.37
N PRO A 373 18.76 7.57 -10.15
CA PRO A 373 17.89 8.73 -9.98
C PRO A 373 18.56 10.01 -10.51
N ASN A 374 17.79 11.07 -10.70
CA ASN A 374 18.34 12.37 -11.07
C ASN A 374 19.11 12.96 -9.88
N LEU A 375 20.43 12.81 -9.87
CA LEU A 375 21.30 13.21 -8.76
C LEU A 375 21.32 14.71 -8.45
N THR A 376 20.80 15.54 -9.36
CA THR A 376 20.70 17.00 -9.18
C THR A 376 19.32 17.45 -8.72
N ALA A 377 18.37 16.52 -8.62
CA ALA A 377 17.02 16.82 -8.17
C ALA A 377 17.03 17.24 -6.69
N VAL A 378 16.10 18.13 -6.35
CA VAL A 378 15.86 18.57 -4.98
C VAL A 378 14.38 18.32 -4.69
N GLY A 379 14.12 17.39 -3.78
CA GLY A 379 12.75 17.07 -3.34
C GLY A 379 12.20 18.10 -2.37
N ALA A 380 11.02 17.83 -1.84
CA ALA A 380 10.30 18.79 -1.00
C ALA A 380 10.97 19.02 0.37
N GLY A 381 11.80 18.09 0.82
CA GLY A 381 12.62 18.23 2.02
C GLY A 381 13.83 19.18 1.87
N GLY A 382 14.23 19.48 0.64
CA GLY A 382 15.38 20.36 0.33
C GLY A 382 16.76 19.73 0.55
N GLY A 383 16.83 18.47 1.00
CA GLY A 383 18.07 17.71 1.10
C GLY A 383 18.50 17.11 -0.24
N PRO A 384 19.72 16.52 -0.29
CA PRO A 384 20.24 15.88 -1.51
C PRO A 384 19.56 14.55 -1.80
N VAL A 385 19.74 14.05 -3.02
CA VAL A 385 19.34 12.69 -3.39
C VAL A 385 20.14 11.66 -2.60
N PHE A 386 19.45 10.71 -1.99
CA PHE A 386 20.07 9.59 -1.28
C PHE A 386 20.48 8.47 -2.24
N LEU A 387 21.75 8.08 -2.15
CA LEU A 387 22.31 6.98 -2.95
C LEU A 387 22.78 5.85 -2.07
N ARG A 388 22.20 4.67 -2.28
CA ARG A 388 22.70 3.45 -1.65
C ARG A 388 24.02 3.04 -2.30
N PRO A 389 25.00 2.55 -1.51
CA PRO A 389 26.23 2.01 -2.05
C PRO A 389 25.98 0.92 -3.10
N GLY A 390 26.77 0.92 -4.16
CA GLY A 390 26.69 -0.08 -5.23
C GLY A 390 25.64 0.19 -6.31
N LEU A 391 24.90 1.30 -6.24
CA LEU A 391 24.07 1.74 -7.36
C LEU A 391 24.97 2.21 -8.52
N ASN A 392 24.70 1.73 -9.74
CA ASN A 392 25.42 2.20 -10.92
C ASN A 392 24.88 3.56 -11.36
N THR A 393 25.57 4.64 -10.98
CA THR A 393 25.19 6.01 -11.31
C THR A 393 25.45 6.40 -12.77
N SER A 394 26.09 5.54 -13.57
CA SER A 394 26.30 5.81 -15.00
C SER A 394 25.07 5.49 -15.85
N LEU A 395 24.10 4.71 -15.34
CA LEU A 395 22.87 4.34 -16.04
C LEU A 395 21.74 5.33 -15.71
N THR A 396 21.84 6.54 -16.21
CA THR A 396 20.75 7.54 -16.19
C THR A 396 19.60 7.18 -17.14
N PRO A 397 18.38 7.72 -16.95
CA PRO A 397 17.28 7.56 -17.89
C PRO A 397 17.66 7.84 -19.36
N GLU A 398 18.53 8.83 -19.60
CA GLU A 398 19.00 9.23 -20.93
C GLU A 398 20.02 8.24 -21.53
N SER A 399 20.72 7.49 -20.68
CA SER A 399 21.74 6.51 -21.08
C SER A 399 21.23 5.06 -21.11
N LEU A 400 19.96 4.83 -20.75
CA LEU A 400 19.38 3.50 -20.78
C LEU A 400 19.42 2.91 -22.20
N PRO A 401 19.71 1.60 -22.34
CA PRO A 401 19.57 0.95 -23.63
C PRO A 401 18.10 0.95 -24.07
N PRO A 402 17.82 0.80 -25.39
CA PRO A 402 16.46 0.59 -25.87
C PRO A 402 15.79 -0.60 -25.17
N PRO A 403 14.47 -0.55 -24.90
CA PRO A 403 13.77 -1.64 -24.24
C PRO A 403 13.87 -2.96 -24.99
N VAL A 404 14.07 -4.06 -24.27
CA VAL A 404 14.19 -5.42 -24.81
C VAL A 404 13.01 -6.26 -24.37
N ASN A 405 12.39 -6.98 -25.32
CA ASN A 405 11.36 -7.97 -24.99
C ASN A 405 12.02 -9.31 -24.62
N LEU A 406 12.22 -9.55 -23.32
CA LEU A 406 12.78 -10.78 -22.77
C LEU A 406 11.84 -11.98 -22.98
N ASN A 407 10.52 -11.79 -22.96
CA ASN A 407 9.57 -12.88 -23.24
C ASN A 407 9.74 -13.45 -24.65
N ALA A 408 10.02 -12.59 -25.64
CA ALA A 408 10.33 -13.03 -27.00
C ALA A 408 11.63 -13.86 -27.09
N GLN A 409 12.45 -13.82 -26.04
CA GLN A 409 13.67 -14.61 -25.86
C GLN A 409 13.48 -15.78 -24.88
N ASN A 410 12.23 -16.10 -24.49
CA ASN A 410 11.88 -17.09 -23.47
C ASN A 410 12.55 -16.84 -22.10
N SER A 411 12.75 -15.57 -21.73
CA SER A 411 13.31 -15.15 -20.45
C SER A 411 12.32 -14.28 -19.66
N THR A 412 12.46 -14.26 -18.34
CA THR A 412 11.80 -13.30 -17.44
C THR A 412 12.77 -12.17 -17.08
N THR A 413 12.30 -11.16 -16.35
CA THR A 413 13.22 -10.22 -15.69
C THR A 413 14.07 -10.99 -14.66
N PRO A 414 15.31 -10.53 -14.38
CA PRO A 414 16.13 -11.13 -13.33
C PRO A 414 15.57 -10.87 -11.91
N TRP A 415 14.53 -10.04 -11.82
CA TRP A 415 13.92 -9.56 -10.58
C TRP A 415 12.58 -10.22 -10.30
N GLN A 416 12.13 -11.13 -11.17
CA GLN A 416 10.91 -11.92 -10.97
C GLN A 416 11.26 -13.25 -10.28
N ILE A 417 10.55 -13.56 -9.21
CA ILE A 417 10.71 -14.79 -8.45
C ILE A 417 9.81 -15.87 -9.06
N SER A 418 10.40 -16.97 -9.53
CA SER A 418 9.63 -18.07 -10.14
C SER A 418 8.79 -18.79 -9.08
N PRO A 419 7.49 -19.08 -9.34
CA PRO A 419 6.64 -19.87 -8.44
C PRO A 419 7.13 -21.31 -8.20
N ARG A 420 8.10 -21.81 -8.96
CA ARG A 420 8.69 -23.15 -8.76
C ARG A 420 9.90 -23.09 -7.86
N THR A 421 9.69 -23.20 -6.55
CA THR A 421 10.48 -23.98 -5.55
C THR A 421 10.14 -23.53 -4.12
N THR A 422 8.91 -23.73 -3.67
CA THR A 422 8.58 -23.74 -2.24
C THR A 422 7.84 -25.03 -1.86
N SER A 423 8.35 -26.18 -2.33
CA SER A 423 8.25 -27.42 -1.56
C SER A 423 9.57 -27.62 -0.84
N GLY A 424 9.64 -27.14 0.39
CA GLY A 424 10.79 -27.33 1.28
C GLY A 424 11.63 -26.08 1.45
N LYS A 425 11.89 -25.78 2.73
CA LYS A 425 12.92 -24.88 3.26
C LYS A 425 14.13 -24.76 2.32
N ASN A 426 14.16 -23.71 1.51
CA ASN A 426 15.40 -23.12 1.02
C ASN A 426 15.40 -21.67 1.46
N LEU A 427 15.58 -21.50 2.77
CA LEU A 427 16.31 -20.36 3.29
C LEU A 427 17.60 -20.26 2.47
N ILE A 428 17.81 -19.13 1.79
CA ILE A 428 19.17 -18.76 1.40
C ILE A 428 19.95 -18.72 2.71
N PRO A 429 20.99 -19.56 2.88
CA PRO A 429 21.60 -19.73 4.18
C PRO A 429 22.30 -18.44 4.59
N CYS A 430 21.89 -17.91 5.75
CA CYS A 430 22.69 -17.00 6.55
C CYS A 430 24.09 -17.60 6.72
N ALA A 431 25.05 -17.07 5.95
CA ALA A 431 26.44 -17.45 6.07
C ALA A 431 27.07 -16.66 7.22
N GLY A 432 27.06 -17.23 8.43
CA GLY A 432 27.80 -16.65 9.56
C GLY A 432 27.45 -17.20 10.94
N ARG A 433 27.74 -18.49 11.19
CA ARG A 433 27.72 -19.08 12.56
C ARG A 433 28.57 -18.23 13.53
N LYS A 434 28.30 -18.14 14.83
CA LYS A 434 28.06 -19.22 15.81
C LYS A 434 27.39 -18.64 17.07
N CYS A 435 26.54 -19.42 17.71
CA CYS A 435 26.46 -19.46 19.18
C CYS A 435 26.08 -20.89 19.63
N PRO A 436 26.48 -21.28 20.85
CA PRO A 436 26.62 -22.67 21.33
C PRO A 436 25.34 -23.47 21.43
#